data_AF-A0A7W9BG56-F1
#
_entry.id   AF-A0A7W9BG56-F1
#
_cell.length_a   1.000
_cell.length_b   1.000
_cell.length_c   1.000
_cell.angle_alpha   90.00
_cell.angle_beta   90.00
_cell.angle_gamma   90.00
#
_symmetry.space_group_name_H-M   'P 1'
#
loop_
_entity.id
_entity.type
_entity.pdbx_description
1 polymer ?
#
loop_
_entity_poly.entity_id
_entity_poly.type
_entity_poly.pdbx_seq_one_letter_code
_entity_poly.pdbx_strand_id
1 'polypeptide(L)'
;MPFVLSVLRTCSARFWEHWRLPADRPANGAETRVKGARCSCFDSTLAEEAGARALRCWAIEVASSSGHISGDHDVAEALQTIGDESSAEHREADMTVEHRTLSGSCLCGSVTYEVADTFEYAMNCHCSQCRRATGSAFKPLAGTKASRLTLTSGDVELLRYGNVEEGHDARCRACGSLLYSLVRDGNYVHVAMGTLVDEPSIRPNMHIFVGSKAPWFHITDGLPQFDGLPDHG
;
A
#
# COMPACT_ATOMS: atom_id res chain seq x y z
N MET A 1 -29.71 -47.13 -20.45
CA MET A 1 -30.20 -46.28 -19.34
C MET A 1 -30.25 -47.13 -18.07
N PRO A 2 -29.91 -46.65 -16.87
CA PRO A 2 -28.85 -45.71 -16.40
C PRO A 2 -27.90 -46.47 -15.41
N PHE A 3 -26.74 -45.99 -14.92
CA PHE A 3 -26.54 -44.91 -13.96
C PHE A 3 -25.02 -44.61 -13.81
N VAL A 4 -24.69 -43.33 -13.87
CA VAL A 4 -23.42 -42.69 -13.51
C VAL A 4 -23.57 -42.20 -12.06
N LEU A 5 -22.60 -42.48 -11.16
CA LEU A 5 -22.25 -41.66 -9.97
C LEU A 5 -21.27 -42.43 -9.07
N SER A 6 -19.99 -42.03 -9.03
CA SER A 6 -19.16 -41.96 -7.80
C SER A 6 -17.68 -41.70 -8.14
N VAL A 7 -17.35 -40.47 -8.56
CA VAL A 7 -15.96 -39.96 -8.49
C VAL A 7 -15.99 -38.49 -8.08
N LEU A 8 -16.39 -38.18 -6.84
CA LEU A 8 -16.18 -36.87 -6.21
C LEU A 8 -16.18 -37.02 -4.70
N ARG A 9 -15.05 -37.40 -4.09
CA ARG A 9 -14.83 -37.25 -2.64
C ARG A 9 -13.35 -37.36 -2.26
N THR A 10 -12.52 -36.40 -2.66
CA THR A 10 -11.18 -36.19 -2.05
C THR A 10 -10.62 -34.76 -2.21
N CYS A 11 -11.46 -33.73 -2.36
CA CYS A 11 -11.04 -32.33 -2.28
C CYS A 11 -11.90 -31.55 -1.29
N SER A 12 -11.63 -31.69 0.01
CA SER A 12 -12.08 -30.68 1.01
C SER A 12 -11.43 -30.78 2.39
N ALA A 13 -10.61 -31.78 2.69
CA ALA A 13 -10.12 -31.98 4.07
C ALA A 13 -8.90 -31.14 4.47
N ARG A 14 -8.15 -30.51 3.55
CA ARG A 14 -6.90 -29.78 3.88
C ARG A 14 -7.04 -28.28 4.11
N PHE A 15 -8.21 -27.68 3.89
CA PHE A 15 -8.37 -26.22 4.01
C PHE A 15 -8.61 -25.73 5.45
N TRP A 16 -9.04 -26.61 6.35
CA TRP A 16 -9.52 -26.22 7.69
C TRP A 16 -8.50 -26.39 8.83
N GLU A 17 -7.35 -27.04 8.58
CA GLU A 17 -6.40 -27.36 9.66
C GLU A 17 -5.53 -26.16 10.10
N HIS A 18 -5.41 -25.12 9.28
CA HIS A 18 -4.58 -23.95 9.59
C HIS A 18 -5.29 -22.86 10.43
N TRP A 19 -6.61 -22.98 10.63
CA TRP A 19 -7.41 -22.06 11.45
C TRP A 19 -7.80 -22.62 12.82
N ARG A 20 -7.21 -23.75 13.26
CA ARG A 20 -7.43 -24.26 14.61
C ARG A 20 -6.62 -23.45 15.62
N LEU A 21 -7.29 -22.49 16.27
CA LEU A 21 -6.91 -22.05 17.62
C LEU A 21 -6.83 -23.28 18.56
N PRO A 22 -5.89 -23.36 19.51
CA PRO A 22 -5.74 -24.52 20.37
C PRO A 22 -7.04 -24.81 21.14
N ALA A 23 -7.53 -26.04 20.97
CA ALA A 23 -8.79 -26.51 21.49
C ALA A 23 -8.61 -27.18 22.86
N ASP A 24 -8.65 -26.38 23.92
CA ASP A 24 -8.73 -26.89 25.30
C ASP A 24 -10.05 -26.48 25.94
N ARG A 25 -11.07 -27.33 25.82
CA ARG A 25 -12.20 -27.35 26.77
C ARG A 25 -12.73 -28.78 26.91
N PRO A 26 -12.67 -29.40 28.10
CA PRO A 26 -13.42 -30.63 28.34
C PRO A 26 -14.89 -30.30 28.58
N ALA A 27 -15.75 -31.11 27.96
CA ALA A 27 -17.18 -31.14 28.21
C ALA A 27 -17.42 -31.71 29.62
N ASN A 28 -18.20 -31.01 30.44
CA ASN A 28 -19.12 -31.56 31.43
C ASN A 28 -20.01 -30.41 31.94
N GLY A 29 -21.33 -30.62 31.90
CA GLY A 29 -22.32 -29.65 32.34
C GLY A 29 -22.24 -29.38 33.84
N ALA A 30 -22.05 -28.10 34.18
CA ALA A 30 -22.40 -27.53 35.48
C ALA A 30 -22.56 -26.02 35.29
N GLU A 31 -23.75 -25.49 35.54
CA GLU A 31 -23.94 -24.06 35.75
C GLU A 31 -23.00 -23.59 36.86
N THR A 32 -22.04 -22.74 36.51
CA THR A 32 -21.24 -22.01 37.50
C THR A 32 -21.10 -20.56 37.08
N ARG A 33 -21.64 -19.70 37.92
CA ARG A 33 -21.41 -18.26 37.98
C ARG A 33 -19.91 -18.02 38.20
N VAL A 34 -19.17 -17.64 37.16
CA VAL A 34 -17.75 -17.29 37.31
C VAL A 34 -17.62 -15.82 37.71
N LYS A 35 -17.43 -15.59 39.01
CA LYS A 35 -16.65 -14.45 39.51
C LYS A 35 -15.20 -14.63 39.04
N GLY A 36 -14.64 -13.59 38.43
CA GLY A 36 -13.20 -13.34 38.41
C GLY A 36 -12.37 -14.13 37.40
N ALA A 37 -12.23 -13.59 36.20
CA ALA A 37 -10.98 -13.69 35.43
C ALA A 37 -10.71 -12.30 34.84
N ARG A 38 -9.75 -11.57 35.42
CA ARG A 38 -9.23 -10.33 34.86
C ARG A 38 -8.33 -10.71 33.69
N CYS A 39 -8.80 -10.47 32.47
CA CYS A 39 -7.90 -10.26 31.33
C CYS A 39 -7.36 -8.83 31.48
N SER A 40 -6.05 -8.69 31.62
CA SER A 40 -5.37 -7.39 31.66
C SER A 40 -5.38 -6.77 30.26
N CYS A 41 -6.50 -6.17 29.88
CA CYS A 41 -6.51 -5.09 28.93
C CYS A 41 -6.17 -3.81 29.71
N PHE A 42 -5.15 -3.11 29.24
CA PHE A 42 -4.67 -1.84 29.73
C PHE A 42 -5.84 -0.86 29.91
N ASP A 43 -6.11 -0.49 31.16
CA ASP A 43 -7.18 0.42 31.57
C ASP A 43 -6.70 1.86 31.31
N SER A 44 -7.32 2.56 30.35
CA SER A 44 -7.03 3.95 30.04
C SER A 44 -7.75 4.87 31.02
N THR A 45 -7.36 4.85 32.28
CA THR A 45 -7.64 5.90 33.25
C THR A 45 -6.48 5.96 34.25
N LEU A 46 -5.54 6.91 34.02
CA LEU A 46 -4.59 7.52 34.96
C LEU A 46 -3.43 8.12 34.15
N ALA A 47 -3.60 9.35 33.67
CA ALA A 47 -2.49 10.24 33.28
C ALA A 47 -2.98 11.70 33.20
N GLU A 48 -3.57 12.18 34.29
CA GLU A 48 -3.42 13.59 34.65
C GLU A 48 -2.24 13.66 35.64
N GLU A 49 -1.43 14.70 35.48
CA GLU A 49 -0.28 15.08 36.32
C GLU A 49 1.04 14.33 36.12
N ALA A 50 1.77 14.70 35.06
CA ALA A 50 3.20 14.99 35.17
C ALA A 50 3.74 15.80 33.97
N GLY A 51 4.08 17.06 34.23
CA GLY A 51 5.31 17.63 33.69
C GLY A 51 5.24 18.33 32.33
N ALA A 52 4.84 19.60 32.36
CA ALA A 52 5.27 20.58 31.39
C ALA A 52 6.79 20.54 31.18
N ARG A 53 7.27 20.39 29.93
CA ARG A 53 8.49 21.06 29.46
C ARG A 53 8.70 20.95 27.94
N ALA A 54 8.60 22.12 27.32
CA ALA A 54 9.51 22.64 26.30
C ALA A 54 9.65 21.86 24.98
N LEU A 55 8.83 22.31 24.02
CA LEU A 55 9.22 22.50 22.62
C LEU A 55 10.66 23.03 22.53
N ARG A 56 11.52 22.33 21.77
CA ARG A 56 12.76 22.90 21.25
C ARG A 56 12.70 22.85 19.73
N CYS A 57 12.40 24.01 19.16
CA CYS A 57 12.71 24.37 17.79
C CYS A 57 14.21 24.20 17.54
N TRP A 58 14.55 23.54 16.44
CA TRP A 58 15.87 23.70 15.82
C TRP A 58 15.86 25.02 15.06
N ALA A 59 16.52 26.02 15.65
CA ALA A 59 16.96 27.21 14.94
C ALA A 59 18.28 26.87 14.23
N ILE A 60 18.32 27.07 12.92
CA ILE A 60 19.55 27.07 12.13
C ILE A 60 20.19 28.44 12.33
N GLU A 61 21.33 28.48 13.03
CA GLU A 61 22.21 29.64 13.08
C GLU A 61 22.87 29.83 11.71
N VAL A 62 22.61 30.96 11.07
CA VAL A 62 23.35 31.42 9.90
C VAL A 62 24.44 32.37 10.42
N ALA A 63 25.68 31.90 10.43
CA ALA A 63 26.83 32.72 10.75
C ALA A 63 27.06 33.74 9.61
N SER A 64 26.93 35.02 9.95
CA SER A 64 27.35 36.14 9.11
C SER A 64 28.87 36.27 9.15
N SER A 65 29.55 36.07 8.02
CA SER A 65 30.90 36.61 7.82
C SER A 65 30.84 37.79 6.86
N SER A 66 31.24 38.94 7.39
CA SER A 66 31.35 40.22 6.70
C SER A 66 32.65 40.23 5.90
N GLY A 67 32.57 40.45 4.59
CA GLY A 67 33.71 40.73 3.73
C GLY A 67 33.38 41.92 2.83
N HIS A 68 33.94 43.08 3.15
CA HIS A 68 33.95 44.27 2.28
C HIS A 68 34.92 44.03 1.11
N ILE A 69 34.46 44.23 -0.12
CA ILE A 69 35.32 44.66 -1.23
C ILE A 69 34.61 45.81 -1.92
N SER A 70 35.23 46.99 -1.80
CA SER A 70 34.96 48.21 -2.54
C SER A 70 35.73 48.18 -3.86
N GLY A 71 35.12 48.64 -4.95
CA GLY A 71 35.85 49.00 -6.18
C GLY A 71 35.00 48.85 -7.43
N ASP A 72 34.53 49.98 -7.93
CA ASP A 72 34.02 50.17 -9.29
C ASP A 72 35.04 49.66 -10.31
N HIS A 73 34.62 48.87 -11.31
CA HIS A 73 35.12 48.94 -12.69
C HIS A 73 34.20 48.16 -13.65
N ASP A 74 33.59 48.96 -14.52
CA ASP A 74 33.33 48.76 -15.94
C ASP A 74 32.60 47.51 -16.48
N VAL A 75 31.48 47.85 -17.09
CA VAL A 75 30.64 47.12 -18.03
C VAL A 75 31.38 46.78 -19.34
N ALA A 76 30.98 45.63 -19.93
CA ALA A 76 31.13 45.22 -21.33
C ALA A 76 32.42 44.46 -21.74
N GLU A 77 32.20 43.47 -22.63
CA GLU A 77 33.15 42.55 -23.29
C GLU A 77 33.61 41.36 -22.43
N ALA A 78 33.29 40.10 -22.75
CA ALA A 78 33.46 39.48 -24.05
C ALA A 78 32.38 38.41 -24.32
N LEU A 79 31.57 38.66 -25.35
CA LEU A 79 30.86 37.64 -26.11
C LEU A 79 31.52 37.55 -27.50
N GLN A 80 31.63 36.32 -28.00
CA GLN A 80 32.04 35.89 -29.35
C GLN A 80 33.56 35.75 -29.51
N THR A 81 34.11 34.60 -29.89
CA THR A 81 33.76 33.78 -31.07
C THR A 81 34.49 32.43 -30.89
N ILE A 82 33.91 31.25 -31.08
CA ILE A 82 33.85 30.39 -32.29
C ILE A 82 33.36 29.05 -31.69
N GLY A 83 32.28 28.40 -32.09
CA GLY A 83 31.93 27.96 -33.44
C GLY A 83 31.97 26.43 -33.47
N ASP A 84 30.85 25.85 -33.91
CA ASP A 84 30.68 24.52 -34.51
C ASP A 84 30.61 23.23 -33.66
N GLU A 85 29.40 22.66 -33.76
CA GLU A 85 29.11 21.26 -34.10
C GLU A 85 29.11 20.18 -33.01
N SER A 86 27.87 19.81 -32.64
CA SER A 86 27.38 18.44 -32.80
C SER A 86 28.18 17.32 -32.11
N SER A 87 27.79 17.04 -30.87
CA SER A 87 27.66 15.67 -30.35
C SER A 87 26.59 15.74 -29.25
N ALA A 88 25.36 15.32 -29.53
CA ALA A 88 24.94 13.94 -29.30
C ALA A 88 25.53 13.40 -27.99
N GLU A 89 24.75 13.53 -26.92
CA GLU A 89 24.75 12.76 -25.65
C GLU A 89 24.50 13.68 -24.44
N HIS A 90 23.30 14.28 -24.38
CA HIS A 90 22.64 14.38 -23.08
C HIS A 90 22.22 12.96 -22.68
N ARG A 91 23.21 12.11 -22.35
CA ARG A 91 22.95 10.95 -21.50
C ARG A 91 22.62 11.56 -20.15
N GLU A 92 21.33 11.78 -19.94
CA GLU A 92 20.76 11.87 -18.61
C GLU A 92 21.26 10.64 -17.87
N ALA A 93 22.28 10.85 -17.05
CA ALA A 93 22.81 9.83 -16.18
C ALA A 93 21.66 9.49 -15.24
N ASP A 94 20.94 8.43 -15.62
CA ASP A 94 20.04 7.67 -14.78
C ASP A 94 20.84 7.26 -13.55
N MET A 95 20.86 8.13 -12.55
CA MET A 95 21.22 7.77 -11.20
C MET A 95 20.20 6.74 -10.79
N THR A 96 20.55 5.47 -10.96
CA THR A 96 19.84 4.34 -10.37
C THR A 96 19.93 4.50 -8.86
N VAL A 97 19.05 5.31 -8.30
CA VAL A 97 18.77 5.30 -6.88
C VAL A 97 18.18 3.92 -6.63
N GLU A 98 19.00 3.03 -6.10
CA GLU A 98 18.57 1.70 -5.67
C GLU A 98 17.50 1.89 -4.60
N HIS A 99 16.26 1.73 -5.01
CA HIS A 99 15.11 1.84 -4.13
C HIS A 99 14.92 0.51 -3.41
N ARG A 100 14.61 0.57 -2.12
CA ARG A 100 14.24 -0.62 -1.34
C ARG A 100 13.15 -1.41 -2.08
N THR A 101 13.33 -2.71 -2.21
CA THR A 101 12.31 -3.62 -2.73
C THR A 101 11.48 -4.18 -1.58
N LEU A 102 10.16 -4.23 -1.76
CA LEU A 102 9.21 -4.82 -0.82
C LEU A 102 8.70 -6.15 -1.38
N SER A 103 8.54 -7.12 -0.49
CA SER A 103 7.88 -8.39 -0.76
C SER A 103 6.38 -8.28 -0.52
N GLY A 104 5.61 -8.96 -1.36
CA GLY A 104 4.17 -9.17 -1.18
C GLY A 104 3.74 -10.60 -1.52
N SER A 105 2.63 -11.04 -0.94
CA SER A 105 2.11 -12.38 -1.12
C SER A 105 0.59 -12.45 -0.98
N CYS A 106 -0.04 -13.39 -1.69
CA CYS A 106 -1.41 -13.76 -1.39
C CYS A 106 -1.52 -14.52 -0.05
N LEU A 107 -2.74 -14.68 0.47
CA LEU A 107 -2.99 -15.32 1.78
C LEU A 107 -2.40 -16.74 1.88
N CYS A 108 -2.46 -17.54 0.81
CA CYS A 108 -1.95 -18.91 0.81
C CYS A 108 -0.48 -19.02 0.38
N GLY A 109 0.18 -17.90 0.05
CA GLY A 109 1.57 -17.87 -0.40
C GLY A 109 1.84 -18.42 -1.81
N SER A 110 0.80 -18.87 -2.54
CA SER A 110 0.96 -19.45 -3.88
C SER A 110 1.33 -18.43 -4.95
N VAL A 111 1.08 -17.14 -4.71
CA VAL A 111 1.48 -16.03 -5.57
C VAL A 111 2.29 -15.06 -4.72
N THR A 112 3.50 -14.73 -5.18
CA THR A 112 4.37 -13.74 -4.54
C THR A 112 4.85 -12.73 -5.58
N TYR A 113 5.14 -11.52 -5.11
CA TYR A 113 5.65 -10.45 -5.94
C TYR A 113 6.66 -9.59 -5.18
N GLU A 114 7.49 -8.90 -5.94
CA GLU A 114 8.35 -7.83 -5.48
C GLU A 114 7.90 -6.50 -6.10
N VAL A 115 8.02 -5.42 -5.33
CA VAL A 115 7.71 -4.07 -5.81
C VAL A 115 8.67 -3.05 -5.22
N ALA A 116 9.15 -2.11 -6.04
CA ALA A 116 9.99 -1.01 -5.55
C ALA A 116 9.19 -0.09 -4.60
N ASP A 117 9.76 0.26 -3.44
CA ASP A 117 9.22 1.17 -2.42
C ASP A 117 9.27 2.65 -2.89
N THR A 118 8.62 2.91 -4.02
CA THR A 118 8.58 4.19 -4.74
C THR A 118 7.16 4.48 -5.22
N PHE A 119 6.18 4.18 -4.37
CA PHE A 119 4.80 4.48 -4.65
C PHE A 119 4.60 5.98 -4.78
N GLU A 120 3.85 6.38 -5.79
CA GLU A 120 3.56 7.79 -6.09
C GLU A 120 2.40 8.32 -5.25
N TYR A 121 1.49 7.44 -4.84
CA TYR A 121 0.34 7.77 -4.00
C TYR A 121 -0.17 6.54 -3.26
N ALA A 122 -0.83 6.76 -2.13
CA ALA A 122 -1.58 5.73 -1.42
C ALA A 122 -2.91 6.31 -0.91
N MET A 123 -4.00 5.56 -1.07
CA MET A 123 -5.35 6.06 -0.81
C MET A 123 -6.27 4.93 -0.31
N ASN A 124 -7.31 5.31 0.41
CA ASN A 124 -8.40 4.43 0.79
C ASN A 124 -9.59 4.62 -0.17
N CYS A 125 -9.81 3.67 -1.08
CA CYS A 125 -10.88 3.75 -2.07
C CYS A 125 -12.18 3.11 -1.59
N HIS A 126 -13.25 3.90 -1.51
CA HIS A 126 -14.56 3.49 -0.99
C HIS A 126 -15.58 3.09 -2.06
N CYS A 127 -15.19 3.12 -3.35
CA CYS A 127 -16.12 2.80 -4.43
C CYS A 127 -16.69 1.38 -4.27
N SER A 128 -17.95 1.18 -4.67
CA SER A 128 -18.65 -0.11 -4.55
C SER A 128 -17.87 -1.28 -5.14
N GLN A 129 -17.12 -1.07 -6.23
CA GLN A 129 -16.28 -2.09 -6.86
C GLN A 129 -15.09 -2.46 -5.97
N CYS A 130 -14.40 -1.49 -5.36
CA CYS A 130 -13.31 -1.75 -4.42
C CYS A 130 -13.80 -2.48 -3.16
N ARG A 131 -14.99 -2.15 -2.66
CA ARG A 131 -15.61 -2.86 -1.53
C ARG A 131 -15.94 -4.31 -1.88
N ARG A 132 -16.58 -4.53 -3.02
CA ARG A 132 -16.91 -5.89 -3.50
C ARG A 132 -15.65 -6.70 -3.81
N ALA A 133 -14.63 -6.05 -4.35
CA ALA A 133 -13.39 -6.69 -4.73
C ALA A 133 -12.63 -7.24 -3.52
N THR A 134 -12.60 -6.51 -2.42
CA THR A 134 -11.85 -6.84 -1.20
C THR A 134 -12.71 -7.53 -0.14
N GLY A 135 -14.03 -7.40 -0.20
CA GLY A 135 -14.93 -7.76 0.90
C GLY A 135 -14.83 -6.82 2.10
N SER A 136 -14.05 -5.73 2.00
CA SER A 136 -13.81 -4.76 3.08
C SER A 136 -14.66 -3.49 2.90
N ALA A 137 -14.60 -2.59 3.89
CA ALA A 137 -15.24 -1.27 3.85
C ALA A 137 -14.66 -0.37 2.74
N PHE A 138 -13.40 -0.59 2.38
CA PHE A 138 -12.65 0.11 1.35
C PHE A 138 -11.45 -0.73 0.88
N LYS A 139 -10.83 -0.35 -0.24
CA LYS A 139 -9.54 -0.89 -0.69
C LYS A 139 -8.43 0.11 -0.36
N PRO A 140 -7.56 -0.17 0.62
CA PRO A 140 -6.29 0.53 0.74
C PRO A 140 -5.40 0.12 -0.45
N LEU A 141 -4.95 1.11 -1.22
CA LEU A 141 -4.12 0.90 -2.40
C LEU A 141 -2.91 1.82 -2.41
N ALA A 142 -1.82 1.35 -2.98
CA ALA A 142 -0.64 2.16 -3.31
C ALA A 142 -0.34 2.05 -4.81
N GLY A 143 -0.12 3.18 -5.48
CA GLY A 143 0.05 3.29 -6.93
C GLY A 143 1.50 3.46 -7.35
N THR A 144 1.95 2.73 -8.37
CA THR A 144 3.27 2.88 -8.98
C THR A 144 3.23 2.42 -10.45
N LYS A 145 4.30 2.68 -11.21
CA LYS A 145 4.43 2.19 -12.59
C LYS A 145 4.39 0.66 -12.62
N ALA A 146 3.73 0.09 -13.62
CA ALA A 146 3.61 -1.36 -13.76
C ALA A 146 4.98 -2.06 -13.85
N SER A 147 5.96 -1.41 -14.48
CA SER A 147 7.34 -1.92 -14.58
C SER A 147 8.08 -2.05 -13.25
N ARG A 148 7.56 -1.50 -12.16
CA ARG A 148 8.16 -1.58 -10.81
C ARG A 148 7.63 -2.75 -9.98
N LEU A 149 6.67 -3.52 -10.49
CA LEU A 149 6.15 -4.72 -9.84
C LEU A 149 6.50 -5.94 -10.69
N THR A 150 7.08 -6.95 -10.05
CA THR A 150 7.45 -8.22 -10.70
C THR A 150 6.85 -9.37 -9.91
N LEU A 151 6.15 -10.28 -10.60
CA LEU A 151 5.74 -11.55 -10.00
C LEU A 151 6.99 -12.42 -9.80
N THR A 152 7.27 -12.80 -8.56
CA THR A 152 8.39 -13.68 -8.21
C THR A 152 7.98 -15.15 -8.23
N SER A 153 6.69 -15.45 -8.03
CA SER A 153 6.13 -16.80 -8.19
C SER A 153 4.62 -16.79 -8.45
N GLY A 154 4.11 -17.89 -9.00
CA GLY A 154 2.66 -18.16 -9.03
C GLY A 154 1.89 -17.54 -10.21
N ASP A 155 2.53 -17.21 -11.33
CA ASP A 155 1.83 -16.62 -12.49
C ASP A 155 0.68 -17.49 -13.01
N VAL A 156 0.85 -18.82 -13.02
CA VAL A 156 -0.23 -19.77 -13.38
C VAL A 156 -1.41 -19.77 -12.41
N GLU A 157 -1.19 -19.33 -11.18
CA GLU A 157 -2.21 -19.20 -10.14
C GLU A 157 -2.89 -17.83 -10.16
N LEU A 158 -2.51 -16.95 -11.09
CA LEU A 158 -3.11 -15.64 -11.25
C LEU A 158 -4.43 -15.74 -12.04
N LEU A 159 -5.50 -15.26 -11.44
CA LEU A 159 -6.77 -14.99 -12.09
C LEU A 159 -6.87 -13.49 -12.38
N ARG A 160 -6.96 -13.14 -13.66
CA ARG A 160 -7.12 -11.76 -14.12
C ARG A 160 -8.58 -11.50 -14.46
N TYR A 161 -9.18 -10.47 -13.85
CA TYR A 161 -10.55 -10.05 -14.10
C TYR A 161 -10.57 -8.64 -14.68
N GLY A 162 -10.94 -8.52 -15.97
CA GLY A 162 -10.90 -7.26 -16.73
C GLY A 162 -10.23 -7.45 -18.09
N ASN A 163 -9.83 -6.36 -18.73
CA ASN A 163 -8.97 -6.42 -19.91
C ASN A 163 -7.54 -6.76 -19.46
N VAL A 164 -6.99 -7.84 -20.00
CA VAL A 164 -5.67 -8.35 -19.60
C VAL A 164 -4.55 -7.34 -19.87
N GLU A 165 -4.68 -6.50 -20.90
CA GLU A 165 -3.64 -5.55 -21.31
C GLU A 165 -3.90 -4.14 -20.78
N GLU A 166 -5.15 -3.68 -20.80
CA GLU A 166 -5.48 -2.29 -20.49
C GLU A 166 -5.82 -2.06 -19.00
N GLY A 167 -6.45 -3.05 -18.36
CA GLY A 167 -6.85 -2.92 -16.96
C GLY A 167 -7.63 -4.11 -16.40
N HIS A 168 -7.10 -4.71 -15.34
CA HIS A 168 -7.68 -5.86 -14.67
C HIS A 168 -7.28 -5.95 -13.19
N ASP A 169 -8.10 -6.62 -12.40
CA ASP A 169 -7.72 -7.10 -11.08
C ASP A 169 -6.93 -8.41 -11.21
N ALA A 170 -5.76 -8.49 -10.59
CA ALA A 170 -4.97 -9.71 -10.45
C ALA A 170 -5.20 -10.36 -9.08
N ARG A 171 -5.72 -11.59 -9.08
CA ARG A 171 -6.10 -12.33 -7.87
C ARG A 171 -5.44 -13.69 -7.83
N CYS A 172 -5.17 -14.19 -6.64
CA CYS A 172 -4.82 -15.59 -6.49
C CYS A 172 -6.06 -16.48 -6.70
N ARG A 173 -5.98 -17.44 -7.63
CA ARG A 173 -7.04 -18.41 -7.92
C ARG A 173 -7.35 -19.30 -6.72
N ALA A 174 -6.34 -19.64 -5.92
CA ALA A 174 -6.47 -20.58 -4.81
C ALA A 174 -7.15 -19.97 -3.57
N CYS A 175 -6.80 -18.74 -3.18
CA CYS A 175 -7.32 -18.10 -1.96
C CYS A 175 -8.18 -16.85 -2.21
N GLY A 176 -8.23 -16.34 -3.44
CA GLY A 176 -9.04 -15.18 -3.81
C GLY A 176 -8.43 -13.81 -3.46
N SER A 177 -7.25 -13.76 -2.80
CA SER A 177 -6.58 -12.48 -2.47
C SER A 177 -6.39 -11.62 -3.72
N LEU A 178 -6.85 -10.38 -3.65
CA LEU A 178 -6.54 -9.34 -4.63
C LEU A 178 -5.12 -8.83 -4.36
N LEU A 179 -4.20 -9.02 -5.30
CA LEU A 179 -2.79 -8.61 -5.17
C LEU A 179 -2.58 -7.19 -5.69
N TYR A 180 -3.03 -6.93 -6.92
CA TYR A 180 -2.96 -5.61 -7.53
C TYR A 180 -4.05 -5.44 -8.60
N SER A 181 -4.31 -4.19 -8.99
CA SER A 181 -5.10 -3.86 -10.18
C SER A 181 -4.19 -3.20 -11.21
N LEU A 182 -4.15 -3.69 -12.45
CA LEU A 182 -3.54 -3.01 -13.59
C LEU A 182 -4.49 -1.89 -14.05
N VAL A 183 -3.96 -0.69 -14.30
CA VAL A 183 -4.74 0.51 -14.62
C VAL A 183 -3.96 1.42 -15.59
N ARG A 184 -4.63 2.46 -16.12
CA ARG A 184 -4.04 3.47 -17.02
C ARG A 184 -3.38 2.81 -18.25
N ASP A 185 -4.17 1.98 -18.94
CA ASP A 185 -3.78 1.29 -20.17
C ASP A 185 -2.50 0.46 -20.00
N GLY A 186 -2.44 -0.29 -18.89
CA GLY A 186 -1.31 -1.16 -18.58
C GLY A 186 -0.07 -0.48 -17.98
N ASN A 187 -0.06 0.85 -17.85
CA ASN A 187 1.14 1.58 -17.42
C ASN A 187 1.32 1.67 -15.91
N TYR A 188 0.25 1.45 -15.13
CA TYR A 188 0.27 1.56 -13.67
C TYR A 188 -0.33 0.34 -13.00
N VAL A 189 0.13 0.07 -11.79
CA VAL A 189 -0.48 -0.88 -10.86
C VAL A 189 -0.92 -0.20 -9.59
N HIS A 190 -2.10 -0.58 -9.10
CA HIS A 190 -2.56 -0.31 -7.74
C HIS A 190 -2.36 -1.56 -6.91
N VAL A 191 -1.29 -1.60 -6.12
CA VAL A 191 -1.02 -2.68 -5.18
C VAL A 191 -2.06 -2.63 -4.07
N ALA A 192 -2.73 -3.76 -3.82
CA ALA A 192 -3.60 -3.91 -2.66
C ALA A 192 -2.72 -4.05 -1.41
N MET A 193 -2.67 -3.00 -0.60
CA MET A 193 -1.66 -2.89 0.47
C MET A 193 -1.75 -4.00 1.51
N GLY A 194 -2.93 -4.62 1.68
CA GLY A 194 -3.10 -5.78 2.57
C GLY A 194 -2.38 -7.06 2.14
N THR A 195 -1.76 -7.08 0.96
CA THR A 195 -0.92 -8.19 0.48
C THR A 195 0.58 -7.92 0.59
N LEU A 196 0.98 -6.71 0.99
CA LEU A 196 2.38 -6.42 1.30
C LEU A 196 2.78 -7.17 2.57
N VAL A 197 3.92 -7.85 2.53
CA VAL A 197 4.53 -8.51 3.68
C VAL A 197 5.40 -7.51 4.43
N ASP A 198 6.17 -6.72 3.69
CA ASP A 198 7.03 -5.68 4.25
C ASP A 198 6.26 -4.36 4.44
N GLU A 199 6.61 -3.59 5.49
CA GLU A 199 6.02 -2.26 5.70
C GLU A 199 6.50 -1.29 4.60
N PRO A 200 5.58 -0.67 3.81
CA PRO A 200 5.94 0.33 2.81
C PRO A 200 6.29 1.67 3.46
N SER A 201 7.11 2.48 2.79
CA SER A 201 7.43 3.84 3.24
C SER A 201 6.24 4.81 3.19
N ILE A 202 5.25 4.53 2.33
CA ILE A 202 4.04 5.33 2.14
C ILE A 202 2.87 4.82 2.99
N ARG A 203 1.98 5.73 3.42
CA ARG A 203 0.69 5.40 4.05
C ARG A 203 -0.45 6.06 3.30
N PRO A 204 -1.66 5.47 3.28
CA PRO A 204 -2.83 6.16 2.75
C PRO A 204 -3.02 7.52 3.43
N ASN A 205 -3.15 8.57 2.63
CA ASN A 205 -3.24 9.95 3.14
C ASN A 205 -4.57 10.63 2.81
N MET A 206 -5.52 9.89 2.21
CA MET A 206 -6.87 10.38 1.89
C MET A 206 -7.85 9.23 1.66
N HIS A 207 -9.13 9.57 1.70
CA HIS A 207 -10.24 8.73 1.27
C HIS A 207 -10.86 9.26 -0.02
N ILE A 208 -11.05 8.38 -0.99
CA ILE A 208 -11.66 8.71 -2.29
C ILE A 208 -12.93 7.90 -2.50
N PHE A 209 -13.85 8.44 -3.31
CA PHE A 209 -15.17 7.86 -3.59
C PHE A 209 -16.05 7.65 -2.35
N VAL A 210 -15.99 8.58 -1.38
CA VAL A 210 -16.69 8.44 -0.09
C VAL A 210 -18.21 8.45 -0.22
N GLY A 211 -18.77 9.07 -1.27
CA GLY A 211 -20.19 8.96 -1.60
C GLY A 211 -20.69 7.53 -1.84
N SER A 212 -19.79 6.57 -2.11
CA SER A 212 -20.10 5.14 -2.29
C SER A 212 -19.67 4.25 -1.10
N LYS A 213 -19.21 4.88 -0.01
CA LYS A 213 -18.76 4.21 1.22
C LYS A 213 -19.84 3.29 1.77
N ALA A 214 -19.40 2.20 2.40
CA ALA A 214 -20.32 1.32 3.09
C ALA A 214 -21.11 2.07 4.18
N PRO A 215 -22.45 1.93 4.26
CA PRO A 215 -23.25 2.64 5.25
C PRO A 215 -22.94 2.19 6.69
N TRP A 216 -22.37 0.99 6.87
CA TRP A 216 -21.98 0.42 8.15
C TRP A 216 -20.55 0.80 8.59
N PHE A 217 -19.80 1.56 7.79
CA PHE A 217 -18.44 1.96 8.11
C PHE A 217 -18.35 3.47 8.34
N HIS A 218 -17.78 3.90 9.47
CA HIS A 218 -17.49 5.30 9.75
C HIS A 218 -16.00 5.58 9.51
N ILE A 219 -15.68 6.63 8.76
CA ILE A 219 -14.31 7.15 8.70
C ILE A 219 -14.10 7.96 9.96
N THR A 220 -13.12 7.57 10.78
CA THR A 220 -12.88 8.18 12.10
C THR A 220 -11.50 8.83 12.22
N ASP A 221 -10.68 8.75 11.18
CA ASP A 221 -9.45 9.53 11.09
C ASP A 221 -9.73 10.96 10.59
N GLY A 222 -8.70 11.81 10.64
CA GLY A 222 -8.75 13.19 10.17
C GLY A 222 -8.30 13.37 8.72
N LEU A 223 -8.21 12.29 7.92
CA LEU A 223 -7.70 12.39 6.56
C LEU A 223 -8.74 13.05 5.62
N PRO A 224 -8.29 13.79 4.59
CA PRO A 224 -9.18 14.35 3.59
C PRO A 224 -10.09 13.30 2.95
N GLN A 225 -11.33 13.69 2.67
CA GLN A 225 -12.37 12.84 2.10
C GLN A 225 -12.91 13.46 0.81
N PHE A 226 -12.91 12.70 -0.27
CA PHE A 226 -13.31 13.15 -1.61
C PHE A 226 -14.41 12.24 -2.18
N ASP A 227 -15.40 12.82 -2.86
CA ASP A 227 -16.46 12.08 -3.56
C ASP A 227 -15.98 11.36 -4.81
N GLY A 228 -14.82 11.75 -5.35
CA GLY A 228 -14.18 11.16 -6.52
C GLY A 228 -12.67 11.07 -6.36
N LEU A 229 -11.95 10.94 -7.49
CA LEU A 229 -10.52 11.21 -7.51
C LEU A 229 -10.30 12.72 -7.39
N PRO A 230 -9.38 13.20 -6.53
CA PRO A 230 -9.05 14.60 -6.49
C PRO A 230 -8.41 15.03 -7.81
N ASP A 231 -8.75 16.23 -8.28
CA ASP A 231 -8.12 16.80 -9.46
C ASP A 231 -6.61 16.93 -9.20
N HIS A 232 -5.82 16.29 -10.07
CA HIS A 232 -4.40 16.56 -10.13
C HIS A 232 -4.25 17.85 -10.92
N GLY A 233 -4.13 18.97 -10.20
CA GLY A 233 -3.82 20.26 -10.83
C GLY A 233 -2.56 20.22 -11.68
#